data_AF-A0A420J173-F1
#
_entry.id   AF-A0A420J173-F1
#
_cell.length_a   1.000
_cell.length_b   1.000
_cell.length_c   1.000
_cell.angle_alpha   90.00
_cell.angle_beta   90.00
_cell.angle_gamma   90.00
#
_symmetry.space_group_name_H-M   'P 1'
#
loop_
_entity.id
_entity.type
_entity.pdbx_description
1 polymer ?
#
loop_
_entity_poly.entity_id
_entity_poly.type
_entity_poly.pdbx_seq_one_letter_code
_entity_poly.pdbx_strand_id
1 'polypeptide(L)'
;MVLISPRIHFFEIHEQECTEKTKSNSPVQFVLTDLHPHIPDWTKIAKSNENITFYSEPVDATDVPVSLIGNNHKKIFRLYNLSFHHFDDKLGSDILHNTLETADGFGIFELQDRTISSLFTIMNLGLLLFLITPFYFWKSPGHLFFTYIIPIIPLVVVVDGYTSSLRTRSSAEVLALMNGRDTAVDNWVFHSGKIRHAWPSGYLSWVIGIKK
;
A
#
# COMPACT_ATOMS: atom_id res chain seq x y z
N MET A 1 3.18 -7.51 0.29
CA MET A 1 3.68 -7.31 -1.09
C MET A 1 2.67 -7.87 -2.08
N VAL A 2 1.73 -7.05 -2.56
CA VAL A 2 0.93 -7.40 -3.74
C VAL A 2 1.72 -6.92 -4.96
N LEU A 3 2.55 -7.81 -5.52
CA LEU A 3 3.15 -7.61 -6.84
C LEU A 3 2.08 -7.97 -7.88
N ILE A 4 1.44 -6.95 -8.46
CA ILE A 4 0.59 -7.11 -9.63
C ILE A 4 1.48 -7.02 -10.88
N SER A 5 1.66 -8.17 -11.56
CA SER A 5 1.87 -8.44 -13.00
C SER A 5 2.58 -7.41 -13.93
N PRO A 6 3.41 -7.83 -14.91
CA PRO A 6 4.51 -7.06 -15.50
C PRO A 6 4.13 -6.07 -16.61
N ARG A 7 2.92 -5.52 -16.63
CA ARG A 7 2.50 -4.47 -17.58
C ARG A 7 1.64 -3.39 -16.94
N ILE A 8 2.13 -2.85 -15.83
CA ILE A 8 1.62 -1.58 -15.32
C ILE A 8 2.53 -0.49 -15.90
N HIS A 9 2.02 0.27 -16.86
CA HIS A 9 2.57 1.58 -17.17
C HIS A 9 2.54 2.38 -15.87
N PHE A 10 3.72 2.51 -15.26
CA PHE A 10 3.95 3.37 -14.12
C PHE A 10 3.42 4.76 -14.49
N PHE A 11 2.38 5.19 -13.77
CA PHE A 11 1.98 6.57 -13.56
C PHE A 11 2.39 7.55 -14.66
N GLU A 12 1.57 7.66 -15.71
CA GLU A 12 1.46 8.91 -16.44
C GLU A 12 0.65 9.86 -15.54
N ILE A 13 1.31 10.39 -14.50
CA ILE A 13 0.85 11.62 -13.86
C ILE A 13 0.86 12.62 -15.01
N HIS A 14 -0.30 13.17 -15.37
CA HIS A 14 -0.36 14.28 -16.30
C HIS A 14 0.74 15.27 -15.87
N GLU A 15 1.72 15.48 -16.75
CA GLU A 15 2.80 16.45 -16.62
C GLU A 15 2.17 17.84 -16.40
N GLN A 16 1.82 18.15 -15.15
CA GLN A 16 1.82 19.50 -14.65
C GLN A 16 3.21 19.71 -14.06
N GLU A 17 4.09 20.26 -14.89
CA GLU A 17 5.39 20.87 -14.60
C GLU A 17 5.88 20.79 -13.15
N CYS A 18 6.37 19.62 -12.73
CA CYS A 18 7.44 19.56 -11.74
C CYS A 18 8.77 19.70 -12.50
N THR A 19 9.12 20.93 -12.86
CA THR A 19 10.38 21.30 -13.50
C THR A 19 11.54 21.22 -12.49
N GLU A 20 12.00 20.01 -12.18
CA GLU A 20 13.38 19.76 -11.74
C GLU A 20 13.73 18.27 -11.88
N LYS A 21 13.97 17.85 -13.14
CA LYS A 21 14.57 16.53 -13.43
C LYS A 21 16.02 16.53 -12.96
N THR A 22 16.25 16.23 -11.68
CA THR A 22 17.56 15.76 -11.22
C THR A 22 17.75 14.35 -11.80
N LYS A 23 18.46 14.27 -12.93
CA LYS A 23 18.86 13.00 -13.56
C LYS A 23 19.87 12.29 -12.67
N SER A 24 19.41 11.69 -11.58
CA SER A 24 20.13 10.59 -10.94
C SER A 24 20.00 9.39 -11.87
N ASN A 25 21.13 8.95 -12.44
CA ASN A 25 21.18 7.80 -13.35
C ASN A 25 21.25 6.47 -12.59
N SER A 26 21.19 6.51 -11.25
CA SER A 26 21.22 5.32 -10.40
C SER A 26 19.80 4.75 -10.26
N PRO A 27 19.62 3.42 -10.41
CA PRO A 27 18.31 2.81 -10.31
C PRO A 27 17.76 2.93 -8.88
N VAL A 28 16.43 3.07 -8.77
CA VAL A 28 15.72 3.15 -7.47
C VAL A 28 15.94 1.83 -6.72
N GLN A 29 16.25 1.95 -5.43
CA GLN A 29 16.43 0.81 -4.52
C GLN A 29 15.20 0.65 -3.64
N PHE A 30 14.59 -0.53 -3.68
CA PHE A 30 13.47 -0.91 -2.83
C PHE A 30 13.98 -1.70 -1.63
N VAL A 31 13.57 -1.30 -0.43
CA VAL A 31 13.93 -1.97 0.82
C VAL A 31 12.65 -2.46 1.48
N LEU A 32 12.52 -3.78 1.63
CA LEU A 32 11.40 -4.40 2.34
C LEU A 32 11.66 -4.32 3.86
N THR A 33 10.65 -3.89 4.60
CA THR A 33 10.65 -3.81 6.06
C THR A 33 9.29 -4.27 6.57
N ASP A 34 9.27 -4.88 7.75
CA ASP A 34 8.05 -5.34 8.41
C ASP A 34 8.35 -5.47 9.91
N LEU A 35 7.31 -5.46 10.74
CA LEU A 35 7.43 -5.80 12.15
C LEU A 35 7.73 -7.29 12.33
N HIS A 36 7.30 -8.15 11.39
CA HIS A 36 7.57 -9.58 11.36
C HIS A 36 8.16 -10.00 10.00
N PRO A 37 9.45 -9.73 9.74
CA PRO A 37 10.08 -10.00 8.45
C PRO A 37 9.96 -11.46 7.99
N HIS A 38 9.51 -11.68 6.75
CA HIS A 38 9.41 -13.02 6.16
C HIS A 38 10.70 -13.44 5.44
N ILE A 39 11.77 -13.63 6.23
CA ILE A 39 13.16 -13.82 5.76
C ILE A 39 13.32 -14.86 4.64
N PRO A 40 12.70 -16.06 4.71
CA PRO A 40 12.92 -17.08 3.68
C PRO A 40 12.47 -16.64 2.29
N ASP A 41 11.34 -15.92 2.19
CA ASP A 41 10.82 -15.49 0.89
C ASP A 41 11.47 -14.21 0.41
N TRP A 42 11.76 -13.28 1.32
CA TRP A 42 12.48 -12.05 0.98
C TRP A 42 13.90 -12.34 0.48
N THR A 43 14.56 -13.36 1.04
CA THR A 43 15.85 -13.84 0.53
C THR A 43 15.75 -14.33 -0.92
N LYS A 44 14.68 -15.04 -1.30
CA LYS A 44 14.45 -15.49 -2.68
C LYS A 44 14.17 -14.32 -3.62
N ILE A 45 13.39 -13.33 -3.16
CA ILE A 45 13.05 -12.13 -3.93
C ILE A 45 14.29 -11.28 -4.18
N ALA A 46 15.06 -10.98 -3.14
CA ALA A 46 16.28 -10.16 -3.26
C ALA A 46 17.35 -10.83 -4.15
N LYS A 47 17.48 -12.16 -4.09
CA LYS A 47 18.40 -12.91 -4.98
C LYS A 47 18.02 -12.82 -6.45
N SER A 48 16.74 -12.64 -6.77
CA SER A 48 16.26 -12.57 -8.16
C SER A 48 16.07 -11.14 -8.67
N ASN A 49 16.28 -10.12 -7.84
CA ASN A 49 16.04 -8.71 -8.20
C ASN A 49 17.13 -7.81 -7.63
N GLU A 50 18.00 -7.26 -8.49
CA GLU A 50 19.16 -6.43 -8.09
C GLU A 50 18.78 -5.12 -7.38
N ASN A 51 17.53 -4.67 -7.52
CA ASN A 51 17.01 -3.43 -6.94
C ASN A 51 16.12 -3.66 -5.71
N ILE A 52 15.99 -4.91 -5.24
CA ILE A 52 15.20 -5.23 -4.04
C ILE A 52 16.13 -5.80 -2.97
N THR A 53 16.12 -5.16 -1.83
CA THR A 53 16.79 -5.60 -0.61
C THR A 53 15.78 -5.63 0.54
N PHE A 54 16.20 -6.08 1.72
CA PHE A 54 15.33 -6.09 2.89
C PHE A 54 16.12 -5.87 4.17
N TYR A 55 15.43 -5.39 5.20
CA TYR A 55 15.93 -5.33 6.57
C TYR A 55 15.49 -6.60 7.31
N SER A 56 16.44 -7.34 7.90
CA SER A 56 16.15 -8.65 8.49
C SER A 56 15.52 -8.57 9.89
N GLU A 57 15.76 -7.48 10.61
CA GLU A 57 15.23 -7.30 11.95
C GLU A 57 13.82 -6.68 11.91
N PRO A 58 12.98 -6.95 12.93
CA PRO A 58 11.72 -6.24 13.12
C PRO A 58 11.88 -4.72 13.03
N VAL A 59 11.00 -4.06 12.26
CA VAL A 59 10.93 -2.60 12.16
C VAL A 59 9.56 -2.14 12.63
N ASP A 60 9.54 -1.36 13.71
CA ASP A 60 8.36 -0.61 14.12
C ASP A 60 8.24 0.65 13.25
N ALA A 61 7.12 0.81 12.54
CA ALA A 61 6.89 1.97 11.69
C ALA A 61 6.68 3.29 12.47
N THR A 62 6.48 3.21 13.80
CA THR A 62 6.44 4.37 14.71
C THR A 62 7.82 4.80 15.19
N ASP A 63 8.83 3.94 15.08
CA ASP A 63 10.21 4.20 15.52
C ASP A 63 11.22 3.52 14.58
N VAL A 64 11.34 4.09 13.37
CA VAL A 64 12.21 3.53 12.33
C VAL A 64 13.69 3.74 12.70
N PRO A 65 14.55 2.70 12.63
CA PRO A 65 15.94 2.81 13.01
C PRO A 65 16.72 3.77 12.11
N VAL A 66 17.72 4.43 12.69
CA VAL A 66 18.59 5.43 12.01
C VAL A 66 19.23 4.89 10.73
N SER A 67 19.51 3.60 10.66
CA SER A 67 20.05 2.92 9.47
C SER A 67 19.13 2.97 8.25
N LEU A 68 17.83 3.18 8.45
CA LEU A 68 16.79 3.27 7.41
C LEU A 68 16.35 4.73 7.14
N ILE A 69 16.96 5.70 7.82
CA ILE A 69 16.74 7.13 7.60
C ILE A 69 17.67 7.61 6.48
N GLY A 70 17.17 8.53 5.66
CA GLY A 70 17.96 9.15 4.59
C GLY A 70 19.14 9.94 5.14
N ASN A 71 20.20 10.05 4.34
CA ASN A 71 21.28 10.99 4.61
C ASN A 71 21.41 11.96 3.43
N ASN A 72 22.33 12.92 3.51
CA ASN A 72 22.49 13.98 2.50
C ASN A 72 22.68 13.48 1.04
N HIS A 73 22.91 12.18 0.82
CA HIS A 73 23.10 11.58 -0.50
C HIS A 73 21.96 10.63 -0.93
N LYS A 74 21.01 10.28 -0.05
CA LYS A 74 19.92 9.35 -0.36
C LYS A 74 18.61 9.82 0.26
N LYS A 75 17.66 10.21 -0.60
CA LYS A 75 16.28 10.51 -0.21
C LYS A 75 15.49 9.23 0.05
N ILE A 76 14.62 9.24 1.05
CA ILE A 76 13.76 8.11 1.44
C ILE A 76 12.30 8.41 1.10
N PHE A 77 11.66 7.47 0.40
CA PHE A 77 10.23 7.48 0.12
C PHE A 77 9.57 6.24 0.72
N ARG A 78 8.61 6.43 1.64
CA ARG A 78 7.90 5.31 2.30
C ARG A 78 6.61 4.94 1.57
N LEU A 79 6.37 3.65 1.39
CA LEU A 79 5.19 3.14 0.70
C LEU A 79 4.33 2.31 1.65
N TYR A 80 3.07 2.72 1.78
CA TYR A 80 2.03 1.99 2.49
C TYR A 80 0.99 1.53 1.48
N ASN A 81 1.12 0.29 1.01
CA ASN A 81 0.24 -0.30 0.01
C ASN A 81 -0.72 -1.30 0.68
N LEU A 82 -2.02 -1.04 0.63
CA LEU A 82 -3.06 -1.90 1.20
C LEU A 82 -2.82 -2.26 2.66
N SER A 83 -2.32 -1.32 3.45
CA SER A 83 -1.94 -1.58 4.83
C SER A 83 -2.43 -0.54 5.82
N PHE A 84 -2.67 0.69 5.39
CA PHE A 84 -2.91 1.80 6.31
C PHE A 84 -4.25 1.68 7.03
N HIS A 85 -5.23 1.02 6.41
CA HIS A 85 -6.53 0.67 7.02
C HIS A 85 -6.43 -0.36 8.17
N HIS A 86 -5.29 -1.04 8.36
CA HIS A 86 -5.10 -1.90 9.52
C HIS A 86 -4.79 -1.11 10.79
N PHE A 87 -4.17 0.06 10.68
CA PHE A 87 -3.79 0.87 11.84
C PHE A 87 -5.00 1.61 12.41
N ASP A 88 -5.12 1.64 13.74
CA ASP A 88 -6.04 2.56 14.42
C ASP A 88 -5.54 4.01 14.34
N ASP A 89 -6.32 4.97 14.85
CA ASP A 89 -5.99 6.40 14.68
C ASP A 89 -4.72 6.79 15.42
N LYS A 90 -4.49 6.23 16.62
CA LYS A 90 -3.29 6.53 17.39
C LYS A 90 -2.05 6.00 16.66
N LEU A 91 -2.06 4.73 16.29
CA LEU A 91 -0.94 4.09 15.60
C LEU A 91 -0.71 4.72 14.24
N GLY A 92 -1.76 5.01 13.47
CA GLY A 92 -1.68 5.70 12.19
C GLY A 92 -1.06 7.10 12.31
N SER A 93 -1.47 7.87 13.33
CA SER A 93 -0.87 9.17 13.64
C SER A 93 0.62 9.04 14.02
N ASP A 94 0.96 8.11 14.92
CA ASP A 94 2.35 7.87 15.34
C ASP A 94 3.26 7.49 14.14
N ILE A 95 2.79 6.62 13.24
CA ILE A 95 3.50 6.24 12.02
C ILE A 95 3.71 7.44 11.09
N LEU A 96 2.67 8.26 10.90
CA LEU A 96 2.74 9.43 10.04
C LEU A 96 3.70 10.48 10.60
N HIS A 97 3.66 10.76 11.90
CA HIS A 97 4.59 11.69 12.53
C HIS A 97 6.05 11.20 12.42
N ASN A 98 6.32 9.92 12.72
CA ASN A 98 7.65 9.37 12.51
C ASN A 98 8.09 9.52 11.04
N THR A 99 7.17 9.31 10.09
CA THR A 99 7.44 9.45 8.66
C THR A 99 7.76 10.88 8.25
N LEU A 100 7.04 11.87 8.77
CA LEU A 100 7.31 13.28 8.50
C LEU A 100 8.70 13.71 9.00
N GLU A 101 9.16 13.13 10.10
CA GLU A 101 10.47 13.39 10.71
C GLU A 101 11.61 12.70 9.97
N THR A 102 11.40 11.46 9.54
CA THR A 102 12.50 10.54 9.15
C THR A 102 12.51 10.14 7.67
N ALA A 103 11.57 10.63 6.86
CA ALA A 103 11.55 10.45 5.41
C ALA A 103 11.51 11.78 4.64
N ASP A 104 11.72 11.69 3.33
CA ASP A 104 11.63 12.82 2.37
C ASP A 104 10.34 12.76 1.55
N GLY A 105 9.66 11.62 1.56
CA GLY A 105 8.38 11.42 0.92
C GLY A 105 7.66 10.19 1.44
N PHE A 106 6.35 10.13 1.22
CA PHE A 106 5.59 8.91 1.42
C PHE A 106 4.39 8.83 0.47
N GLY A 107 3.89 7.61 0.26
CA GLY A 107 2.69 7.32 -0.49
C GLY A 107 1.85 6.27 0.21
N ILE A 108 0.56 6.55 0.37
CA ILE A 108 -0.46 5.64 0.87
C ILE A 108 -1.39 5.30 -0.29
N PHE A 109 -1.59 4.01 -0.55
CA PHE A 109 -2.34 3.49 -1.69
C PHE A 109 -3.33 2.43 -1.24
N GLU A 110 -4.63 2.68 -1.47
CA GLU A 110 -5.73 1.82 -1.02
C GLU A 110 -6.68 1.51 -2.19
N LEU A 111 -6.94 0.22 -2.45
CA LEU A 111 -7.84 -0.24 -3.55
C LEU A 111 -9.32 -0.26 -3.15
N GLN A 112 -9.60 0.02 -1.88
CA GLN A 112 -10.93 0.06 -1.32
C GLN A 112 -11.16 1.40 -0.64
N ASP A 113 -12.42 1.81 -0.52
CA ASP A 113 -12.80 3.03 0.18
C ASP A 113 -14.23 2.90 0.75
N ARG A 114 -14.66 3.86 1.55
CA ARG A 114 -16.00 3.86 2.15
C ARG A 114 -17.08 4.35 1.17
N THR A 115 -17.15 3.74 0.00
CA THR A 115 -18.20 4.02 -1.00
C THR A 115 -18.99 2.76 -1.34
N ILE A 116 -20.26 2.96 -1.73
CA ILE A 116 -21.10 1.87 -2.24
C ILE A 116 -20.45 1.22 -3.48
N SER A 117 -19.75 2.01 -4.28
CA SER A 117 -18.98 1.53 -5.44
C SER A 117 -17.89 0.52 -5.05
N SER A 118 -17.16 0.78 -3.97
CA SER A 118 -16.15 -0.15 -3.47
C SER A 118 -16.79 -1.41 -2.89
N LEU A 119 -17.85 -1.28 -2.08
CA LEU A 119 -18.59 -2.44 -1.56
C LEU A 119 -19.19 -3.31 -2.68
N PHE A 120 -19.69 -2.68 -3.74
CA PHE A 120 -20.14 -3.38 -4.93
C PHE A 120 -18.98 -4.11 -5.63
N THR A 121 -17.83 -3.47 -5.77
CA THR A 121 -16.62 -4.08 -6.36
C THR A 121 -16.17 -5.32 -5.57
N ILE A 122 -16.16 -5.24 -4.24
CA ILE A 122 -15.76 -6.36 -3.37
C ILE A 122 -16.77 -7.50 -3.43
N MET A 123 -18.07 -7.19 -3.47
CA MET A 123 -19.10 -8.23 -3.68
C MET A 123 -18.87 -8.96 -5.01
N ASN A 124 -18.59 -8.22 -6.09
CA ASN A 124 -18.27 -8.80 -7.39
C ASN A 124 -16.96 -9.61 -7.37
N LEU A 125 -15.97 -9.23 -6.56
CA LEU A 125 -14.78 -10.05 -6.35
C LEU A 125 -15.13 -11.39 -5.70
N GLY A 126 -16.01 -11.40 -4.69
CA GLY A 126 -16.54 -12.62 -4.10
C GLY A 126 -17.26 -13.51 -5.11
N LEU A 127 -18.09 -12.93 -5.99
CA LEU A 127 -18.76 -13.65 -7.07
C LEU A 127 -17.78 -14.17 -8.12
N LEU A 128 -16.76 -13.38 -8.46
CA LEU A 128 -15.72 -13.76 -9.42
C LEU A 128 -14.94 -14.99 -8.94
N LEU A 129 -14.76 -15.18 -7.63
CA LEU A 129 -14.11 -16.37 -7.08
C LEU A 129 -14.80 -17.67 -7.51
N PHE A 130 -16.13 -17.72 -7.55
CA PHE A 130 -16.84 -18.90 -8.07
C PHE A 130 -16.48 -19.20 -9.53
N LEU A 131 -16.14 -18.19 -10.33
CA LEU A 131 -15.78 -18.36 -11.74
C LEU A 131 -14.31 -18.73 -11.91
N ILE A 132 -13.40 -18.13 -11.14
CA ILE A 132 -11.95 -18.32 -11.34
C ILE A 132 -11.39 -19.51 -10.56
N THR A 133 -12.05 -19.93 -9.48
CA THR A 133 -11.63 -21.05 -8.65
C THR A 133 -11.34 -22.36 -9.42
N PRO A 134 -12.12 -22.80 -10.43
CA PRO A 134 -11.84 -24.05 -11.12
C PRO A 134 -10.68 -23.93 -12.12
N PHE A 135 -10.15 -22.73 -12.38
CA PHE A 135 -8.97 -22.55 -13.24
C PHE A 135 -7.68 -22.47 -12.42
N TYR A 136 -7.72 -21.77 -11.29
CA TYR A 136 -6.54 -21.59 -10.43
C TYR A 136 -6.37 -22.68 -9.38
N PHE A 137 -7.48 -23.25 -8.86
CA PHE A 137 -7.47 -24.14 -7.70
C PHE A 137 -8.06 -25.53 -8.00
N TRP A 138 -8.09 -25.96 -9.28
CA TRP A 138 -8.64 -27.26 -9.68
C TRP A 138 -7.97 -28.47 -9.02
N LYS A 139 -6.70 -28.35 -8.61
CA LYS A 139 -5.96 -29.39 -7.89
C LYS A 139 -6.12 -29.33 -6.37
N SER A 140 -6.99 -28.45 -5.85
CA SER A 140 -7.21 -28.28 -4.42
C SER A 140 -8.64 -28.65 -4.06
N PRO A 141 -8.93 -29.94 -3.79
CA PRO A 141 -10.29 -30.39 -3.44
C PRO A 141 -10.89 -29.63 -2.27
N GLY A 142 -10.08 -29.29 -1.27
CA GLY A 142 -10.52 -28.48 -0.12
C GLY A 142 -10.95 -27.08 -0.54
N HIS A 143 -10.19 -26.41 -1.41
CA HIS A 143 -10.57 -25.10 -1.93
C HIS A 143 -11.87 -25.19 -2.75
N LEU A 144 -12.01 -26.19 -3.61
CA LEU A 144 -13.25 -26.40 -4.39
C LEU A 144 -14.46 -26.64 -3.47
N PHE A 145 -14.30 -27.46 -2.43
CA PHE A 145 -15.35 -27.73 -1.45
C PHE A 145 -15.80 -26.46 -0.72
N PHE A 146 -14.84 -25.66 -0.23
CA PHE A 146 -15.12 -24.42 0.49
C PHE A 146 -15.44 -23.21 -0.40
N THR A 147 -15.40 -23.37 -1.72
CA THR A 147 -15.96 -22.39 -2.66
C THR A 147 -17.37 -22.76 -3.09
N TYR A 148 -17.65 -24.03 -3.43
CA TYR A 148 -18.92 -24.41 -4.07
C TYR A 148 -19.95 -25.08 -3.16
N ILE A 149 -19.51 -25.85 -2.16
CA ILE A 149 -20.42 -26.62 -1.29
C ILE A 149 -20.74 -25.81 -0.04
N ILE A 150 -19.68 -25.34 0.64
CA ILE A 150 -19.80 -24.47 1.81
C ILE A 150 -18.98 -23.22 1.49
N PRO A 151 -19.57 -22.14 0.93
CA PRO A 151 -18.86 -21.02 0.30
C PRO A 151 -18.16 -20.08 1.29
N ILE A 152 -17.33 -20.64 2.18
CA ILE A 152 -16.57 -19.93 3.21
C ILE A 152 -15.52 -19.03 2.57
N ILE A 153 -14.83 -19.49 1.52
CA ILE A 153 -13.77 -18.71 0.86
C ILE A 153 -14.31 -17.40 0.28
N PRO A 154 -15.31 -17.41 -0.62
CA PRO A 154 -15.86 -16.16 -1.13
C PRO A 154 -16.51 -15.29 -0.04
N LEU A 155 -17.14 -15.90 0.97
CA LEU A 155 -17.72 -15.16 2.11
C LEU A 155 -16.65 -14.41 2.90
N VAL A 156 -15.55 -15.09 3.27
CA VAL A 156 -14.45 -14.48 4.03
C VAL A 156 -13.82 -13.34 3.23
N VAL A 157 -13.61 -13.51 1.93
CA VAL A 157 -13.07 -12.44 1.07
C VAL A 157 -13.98 -11.21 1.05
N VAL A 158 -15.30 -11.38 0.97
CA VAL A 158 -16.24 -10.26 0.99
C VAL A 158 -16.26 -9.57 2.35
N VAL A 159 -16.31 -10.33 3.45
CA VAL A 159 -16.35 -9.77 4.81
C VAL A 159 -15.04 -9.04 5.14
N ASP A 160 -13.91 -9.62 4.78
CA ASP A 160 -12.59 -9.00 4.92
C ASP A 160 -12.52 -7.71 4.11
N GLY A 161 -12.88 -7.75 2.82
CA GLY A 161 -12.90 -6.56 1.97
C GLY A 161 -13.86 -5.47 2.46
N TYR A 162 -15.03 -5.82 3.00
CA TYR A 162 -15.96 -4.87 3.59
C TYR A 162 -15.37 -4.22 4.85
N THR A 163 -14.73 -5.02 5.70
CA THR A 163 -14.04 -4.52 6.90
C THR A 163 -12.92 -3.57 6.50
N SER A 164 -12.11 -3.91 5.50
CA SER A 164 -11.05 -3.06 4.96
C SER A 164 -11.61 -1.78 4.34
N SER A 165 -12.73 -1.85 3.62
CA SER A 165 -13.41 -0.66 3.08
C SER A 165 -13.84 0.30 4.18
N LEU A 166 -14.53 -0.22 5.21
CA LEU A 166 -15.01 0.55 6.35
C LEU A 166 -13.88 1.15 7.20
N ARG A 167 -12.71 0.51 7.22
CA ARG A 167 -11.52 1.03 7.92
C ARG A 167 -10.65 1.94 7.05
N THR A 168 -10.88 1.99 5.73
CA THR A 168 -10.05 2.82 4.85
C THR A 168 -10.38 4.30 5.02
N ARG A 169 -9.37 5.06 5.45
CA ARG A 169 -9.47 6.50 5.68
C ARG A 169 -9.53 7.28 4.37
N SER A 170 -10.26 8.40 4.38
CA SER A 170 -10.22 9.38 3.30
C SER A 170 -8.91 10.16 3.31
N SER A 171 -8.57 10.84 2.20
CA SER A 171 -7.38 11.69 2.17
C SER A 171 -7.42 12.81 3.21
N ALA A 172 -8.59 13.40 3.45
CA ALA A 172 -8.78 14.43 4.48
C ALA A 172 -8.55 13.87 5.89
N GLU A 173 -8.98 12.66 6.18
CA GLU A 173 -8.74 12.01 7.48
C GLU A 173 -7.26 11.63 7.67
N VAL A 174 -6.59 11.16 6.61
CA VAL A 174 -5.14 10.91 6.65
C VAL A 174 -4.38 12.20 6.97
N LEU A 175 -4.75 13.32 6.33
CA LEU A 175 -4.17 14.63 6.67
C LEU A 175 -4.51 15.06 8.10
N ALA A 176 -5.73 14.79 8.57
CA ALA A 176 -6.13 15.09 9.94
C ALA A 176 -5.29 14.31 10.97
N LEU A 177 -4.84 13.09 10.67
CA LEU A 177 -3.94 12.34 11.57
C LEU A 177 -2.55 12.96 11.74
N MET A 178 -2.13 13.83 10.80
CA MET A 178 -0.88 14.60 10.88
C MET A 178 -1.08 15.92 11.62
N ASN A 179 -2.31 16.41 11.68
CA ASN A 179 -2.68 17.66 12.33
C ASN A 179 -2.99 17.38 13.81
N GLY A 180 -2.05 17.66 14.71
CA GLY A 180 -2.27 17.42 16.14
C GLY A 180 -1.01 17.34 17.00
N ARG A 181 0.18 17.39 16.40
CA ARG A 181 1.47 17.55 17.10
C ARG A 181 2.28 18.65 16.44
N ASP A 182 3.26 19.17 17.17
CA ASP A 182 4.24 20.19 16.70
C ASP A 182 5.23 19.64 15.64
N THR A 183 4.77 18.75 14.76
CA THR A 183 5.57 18.29 13.62
C THR A 183 5.51 19.28 12.47
N ALA A 184 6.62 19.46 11.76
CA ALA A 184 6.81 20.44 10.69
C ALA A 184 6.04 20.08 9.39
N VAL A 185 4.72 19.94 9.47
CA VAL A 185 3.81 19.72 8.33
C VAL A 185 3.95 20.87 7.32
N ASP A 186 4.31 22.07 7.76
CA ASP A 186 4.53 23.25 6.91
C ASP A 186 5.64 23.07 5.86
N ASN A 187 6.59 22.17 6.10
CA ASN A 187 7.68 21.83 5.18
C ASN A 187 7.29 20.74 4.17
N TRP A 188 6.02 20.33 4.11
CA TRP A 188 5.55 19.29 3.21
C TRP A 188 4.53 19.83 2.19
N VAL A 189 4.43 19.14 1.06
CA VAL A 189 3.38 19.29 0.05
C VAL A 189 2.63 17.98 -0.06
N PHE A 190 1.30 18.04 0.02
CA PHE A 190 0.44 16.87 -0.02
C PHE A 190 -0.43 16.87 -1.27
N HIS A 191 -0.49 15.72 -1.92
CA HIS A 191 -1.34 15.44 -3.07
C HIS A 191 -2.23 14.25 -2.74
N SER A 192 -3.46 14.24 -3.27
CA SER A 192 -4.33 13.08 -3.17
C SER A 192 -5.21 12.95 -4.40
N GLY A 193 -5.69 11.75 -4.65
CA GLY A 193 -6.56 11.49 -5.79
C GLY A 193 -7.14 10.09 -5.80
N LYS A 194 -7.92 9.83 -6.86
CA LYS A 194 -8.51 8.53 -7.12
C LYS A 194 -8.33 8.16 -8.59
N ILE A 195 -7.98 6.91 -8.86
CA ILE A 195 -7.82 6.38 -10.21
C ILE A 195 -8.64 5.09 -10.31
N ARG A 196 -9.46 4.95 -11.35
CA ARG A 196 -10.22 3.71 -11.57
C ARG A 196 -9.26 2.60 -12.02
N HIS A 197 -9.18 1.52 -11.25
CA HIS A 197 -8.35 0.34 -11.58
C HIS A 197 -9.19 -0.86 -12.04
N ALA A 198 -10.47 -0.92 -11.66
CA ALA A 198 -11.39 -1.98 -12.09
C ALA A 198 -12.69 -1.35 -12.57
N TRP A 199 -12.99 -1.51 -13.86
CA TRP A 199 -14.28 -1.08 -14.39
C TRP A 199 -15.39 -2.01 -13.88
N PRO A 200 -16.58 -1.50 -13.51
CA PRO A 200 -17.00 -0.10 -13.56
C PRO A 200 -16.69 0.70 -12.29
N SER A 201 -16.42 0.04 -11.16
CA SER A 201 -16.65 0.57 -9.82
C SER A 201 -15.44 0.57 -8.86
N GLY A 202 -14.29 0.02 -9.27
CA GLY A 202 -13.09 -0.11 -8.42
C GLY A 202 -12.11 1.04 -8.61
N TYR A 203 -11.78 1.72 -7.51
CA TYR A 203 -10.93 2.91 -7.49
C TYR A 203 -9.78 2.75 -6.49
N LEU A 204 -8.58 3.08 -6.95
CA LEU A 204 -7.39 3.25 -6.14
C LEU A 204 -7.40 4.67 -5.59
N SER A 205 -7.58 4.80 -4.28
CA SER A 205 -7.38 6.06 -3.58
C SER A 205 -5.92 6.17 -3.17
N TRP A 206 -5.35 7.37 -3.33
CA TRP A 206 -3.95 7.60 -2.98
C TRP A 206 -3.74 8.95 -2.30
N VAL A 207 -2.76 8.98 -1.41
CA VAL A 207 -2.24 10.19 -0.75
C VAL A 207 -0.72 10.14 -0.86
N ILE A 208 -0.11 11.22 -1.34
CA ILE A 208 1.33 11.36 -1.47
C ILE A 208 1.75 12.63 -0.73
N GLY A 209 2.74 12.52 0.15
CA GLY A 209 3.41 13.65 0.78
C GLY A 209 4.85 13.73 0.32
N ILE A 210 5.34 14.93 0.02
CA ILE A 210 6.74 15.19 -0.38
C ILE A 210 7.26 16.37 0.45
N LYS A 211 8.45 16.20 1.04
CA LYS A 211 9.16 17.27 1.76
C LYS A 211 9.69 18.30 0.76
N LYS A 212 9.49 19.59 1.06
CA LYS A 212 9.96 20.73 0.27
C LYS A 212 11.49 20.77 0.19
#